data_AF-A0A843F4Y2-F1
#
_entry.id   AF-A0A843F4Y2-F1
#
_cell.length_a   1.000
_cell.length_b   1.000
_cell.length_c   1.000
_cell.angle_alpha   90.00
_cell.angle_beta   90.00
_cell.angle_gamma   90.00
#
_symmetry.space_group_name_H-M   'P 1'
#
loop_
_entity.id
_entity.type
_entity.pdbx_description
1 polymer ?
#
loop_
_entity_poly.entity_id
_entity_poly.type
_entity_poly.pdbx_seq_one_letter_code
_entity_poly.pdbx_strand_id
1 'polypeptide(L)'
;MWEIIHEKFKKYPARIRVAEKMIELGLSLQEDGKIYCGNLKISDKALATAADVDRRAIKSTIEVIQNDPELFDLFNNIMPAGTLLKNIAKK
;
A
#
# COMPACT_ATOMS: atom_id res chain seq x y z
N MET A 1 6.88 12.74 1.28
CA MET A 1 6.17 11.44 1.28
C MET A 1 6.14 10.82 2.67
N TRP A 2 7.25 10.27 3.19
CA TRP A 2 7.26 9.54 4.47
C TRP A 2 6.79 10.37 5.66
N GLU A 3 7.14 11.66 5.71
CA GLU A 3 6.66 12.58 6.74
C GLU A 3 5.12 12.67 6.76
N ILE A 4 4.50 12.77 5.58
CA ILE A 4 3.03 12.82 5.43
C ILE A 4 2.42 11.52 5.98
N ILE A 5 2.96 10.36 5.56
CA ILE A 5 2.47 9.04 6.01
C ILE A 5 2.60 8.92 7.54
N HIS A 6 3.77 9.27 8.09
CA HIS A 6 4.02 9.16 9.52
C HIS A 6 3.14 10.11 10.34
N GLU A 7 2.93 11.34 9.90
CA GLU A 7 2.04 12.28 10.60
C GLU A 7 0.58 11.85 10.52
N LYS A 8 0.09 11.44 9.34
CA LYS A 8 -1.31 11.02 9.15
C LYS A 8 -1.63 9.69 9.84
N PHE A 9 -0.67 8.79 9.97
CA PHE A 9 -0.84 7.48 10.63
C PHE A 9 -0.18 7.36 12.02
N LYS A 10 0.31 8.46 12.59
CA LYS A 10 1.07 8.49 13.85
C LYS A 10 0.46 7.69 15.01
N LYS A 11 -0.87 7.71 15.12
CA LYS A 11 -1.63 7.03 16.19
C LYS A 11 -2.01 5.59 15.86
N TYR A 12 -1.70 5.12 14.65
CA TYR A 12 -2.20 3.85 14.10
C TYR A 12 -1.05 3.04 13.48
N PRO A 13 -0.25 2.33 14.29
CA PRO A 13 0.92 1.59 13.80
C PRO A 13 0.57 0.51 12.78
N ALA A 14 -0.62 -0.09 12.88
CA ALA A 14 -1.09 -1.03 11.87
C ALA A 14 -1.27 -0.38 10.49
N ARG A 15 -1.68 0.90 10.41
CA ARG A 15 -1.84 1.61 9.14
C ARG A 15 -0.48 1.95 8.51
N ILE A 16 0.50 2.29 9.34
CA ILE A 16 1.90 2.49 8.90
C ILE A 16 2.42 1.22 8.23
N ARG A 17 2.28 0.05 8.88
CA ARG A 17 2.71 -1.23 8.30
C ARG A 17 2.05 -1.54 6.95
N VAL A 18 0.77 -1.19 6.80
CA VAL A 18 0.06 -1.36 5.52
C VAL A 18 0.61 -0.43 4.46
N ALA A 19 0.78 0.85 4.79
CA ALA A 19 1.36 1.86 3.90
C ALA A 19 2.77 1.48 3.44
N GLU A 20 3.64 1.08 4.37
CA GLU A 20 4.98 0.59 4.08
C GLU A 20 4.96 -0.60 3.13
N LYS A 21 4.10 -1.59 3.41
CA LYS A 21 4.00 -2.78 2.56
C LYS A 21 3.48 -2.45 1.16
N MET A 22 2.53 -1.53 1.05
CA MET A 22 2.05 -1.06 -0.26
C MET A 22 3.17 -0.40 -1.06
N ILE A 23 3.97 0.48 -0.45
CA ILE A 23 5.09 1.15 -1.12
C ILE A 23 6.19 0.15 -1.50
N GLU A 24 6.56 -0.75 -0.59
CA GLU A 24 7.59 -1.78 -0.81
C GLU A 24 7.26 -2.67 -2.02
N LEU A 25 5.98 -3.05 -2.16
CA LEU A 25 5.51 -3.94 -3.22
C LEU A 25 5.04 -3.18 -4.47
N GLY A 26 5.05 -1.84 -4.45
CA GLY A 26 4.56 -1.01 -5.56
C GLY A 26 3.07 -1.19 -5.82
N LEU A 27 2.27 -1.24 -4.75
CA LEU A 27 0.82 -1.39 -4.79
C LEU A 27 0.13 -0.03 -4.76
N SER A 28 -0.82 0.18 -5.68
CA SER A 28 -1.65 1.37 -5.72
C SER A 28 -3.06 1.15 -5.21
N LEU A 29 -3.65 2.20 -4.66
CA LEU A 29 -5.08 2.25 -4.36
C LEU A 29 -5.81 3.00 -5.47
N GLN A 30 -6.74 2.34 -6.14
CA GLN A 30 -7.48 2.93 -7.25
C GLN A 30 -8.80 3.56 -6.78
N GLU A 31 -9.42 4.35 -7.66
CA GLU A 31 -10.70 5.03 -7.41
C GLU A 31 -11.83 4.08 -6.99
N ASP A 32 -11.79 2.83 -7.45
CA ASP A 32 -12.78 1.80 -7.08
C ASP A 32 -12.58 1.21 -5.66
N GLY A 33 -11.64 1.77 -4.89
CA GLY A 33 -11.34 1.39 -3.52
C GLY A 33 -10.63 0.07 -3.37
N LYS A 34 -10.02 -0.45 -4.45
CA LYS A 34 -9.27 -1.70 -4.43
C LYS A 34 -7.79 -1.45 -4.67
N ILE A 35 -7.00 -2.40 -4.19
CA ILE A 35 -5.54 -2.35 -4.26
C ILE A 35 -5.07 -3.15 -5.48
N TYR A 36 -4.12 -2.61 -6.23
CA TYR A 36 -3.60 -3.20 -7.45
C TYR A 36 -2.07 -3.23 -7.47
N CYS A 37 -1.52 -4.25 -8.13
CA CYS A 37 -0.15 -4.26 -8.63
C CYS A 37 -0.23 -4.17 -10.15
N GLY A 38 -0.05 -2.98 -10.72
CA GLY A 38 -0.31 -2.74 -12.14
C GLY A 38 -1.78 -3.03 -12.47
N ASN A 39 -2.04 -4.04 -13.32
CA ASN A 39 -3.40 -4.48 -13.66
C ASN A 39 -3.89 -5.67 -12.81
N LEU A 40 -3.10 -6.16 -11.86
CA LEU A 40 -3.46 -7.27 -11.00
C LEU A 40 -4.12 -6.78 -9.71
N LYS A 41 -5.39 -7.10 -9.51
CA LYS A 41 -6.09 -6.82 -8.26
C LYS A 41 -5.55 -7.68 -7.12
N ILE A 42 -5.22 -7.05 -6.00
CA ILE A 42 -4.79 -7.69 -4.76
C ILE A 42 -5.97 -7.80 -3.80
N SER A 43 -6.09 -8.94 -3.11
CA SER A 43 -7.12 -9.12 -2.08
C SER A 43 -6.67 -8.53 -0.73
N ASP A 44 -7.59 -7.96 0.04
CA ASP A 44 -7.32 -7.46 1.39
C ASP A 44 -6.66 -8.52 2.28
N LYS A 45 -7.06 -9.79 2.11
CA LYS A 45 -6.52 -10.92 2.90
C LYS A 45 -5.04 -11.14 2.59
N ALA A 46 -4.65 -11.14 1.31
CA ALA A 46 -3.26 -11.32 0.91
C ALA A 46 -2.38 -10.18 1.43
N LEU A 47 -2.84 -8.93 1.32
CA LEU A 47 -2.11 -7.79 1.85
C LEU A 47 -2.03 -7.80 3.38
N ALA A 48 -3.12 -8.15 4.07
CA ALA A 48 -3.14 -8.29 5.52
C ALA A 48 -2.08 -9.30 6.01
N THR A 49 -2.00 -10.46 5.36
CA THR A 49 -0.97 -11.46 5.65
C THR A 49 0.43 -10.94 5.35
N ALA A 50 0.65 -10.27 4.22
CA ALA A 50 1.96 -9.73 3.85
C ALA A 50 2.43 -8.59 4.77
N ALA A 51 1.51 -7.79 5.31
CA ALA A 51 1.79 -6.68 6.23
C ALA A 51 1.73 -7.08 7.72
N ASP A 52 1.43 -8.35 8.05
CA ASP A 52 1.26 -8.85 9.41
C ASP A 52 0.21 -8.05 10.23
N VAL A 53 -0.94 -7.80 9.63
CA VAL A 53 -2.05 -7.06 10.25
C VAL A 53 -3.38 -7.80 10.12
N ASP A 54 -4.35 -7.41 10.93
CA ASP A 54 -5.74 -7.84 10.75
C ASP A 54 -6.35 -7.20 9.48
N ARG A 55 -7.25 -7.93 8.81
CA ARG A 55 -7.95 -7.43 7.60
C ARG A 55 -8.73 -6.13 7.84
N ARG A 56 -9.23 -5.89 9.05
CA ARG A 56 -9.91 -4.64 9.43
C ARG A 56 -8.97 -3.45 9.35
N ALA A 57 -7.68 -3.64 9.65
CA ALA A 57 -6.68 -2.58 9.50
C ALA A 57 -6.59 -2.15 8.04
N ILE A 58 -6.53 -3.10 7.09
CA ILE A 58 -6.53 -2.83 5.64
C ILE A 58 -7.71 -1.96 5.24
N LYS A 59 -8.93 -2.38 5.59
CA LYS A 59 -10.14 -1.62 5.26
C LYS A 59 -10.12 -0.21 5.84
N SER A 60 -9.75 -0.08 7.11
CA SER A 60 -9.65 1.23 7.76
C SER A 60 -8.56 2.12 7.13
N THR A 61 -7.47 1.53 6.62
CA THR A 61 -6.41 2.26 5.93
C THR A 61 -6.91 2.75 4.58
N ILE A 62 -7.58 1.89 3.81
CA ILE A 62 -8.19 2.26 2.52
C ILE A 62 -9.15 3.43 2.72
N GLU A 63 -10.06 3.34 3.68
CA GLU A 63 -11.01 4.41 3.99
C GLU A 63 -10.30 5.72 4.32
N VAL A 64 -9.23 5.69 5.13
CA VAL A 64 -8.48 6.92 5.46
C VAL A 64 -7.76 7.49 4.25
N ILE A 65 -7.15 6.65 3.41
CA ILE A 65 -6.45 7.10 2.20
C ILE A 65 -7.46 7.70 1.22
N GLN A 66 -8.62 7.08 0.99
CA GLN A 66 -9.63 7.59 0.05
C GLN A 66 -10.23 8.94 0.49
N ASN A 67 -10.36 9.17 1.80
CA ASN A 67 -10.95 10.39 2.34
C ASN A 67 -9.95 11.54 2.50
N ASP A 68 -8.65 11.30 2.26
CA ASP A 68 -7.61 12.32 2.35
C ASP A 68 -7.00 12.53 0.96
N PRO A 69 -7.25 13.67 0.29
CA PRO A 69 -6.79 13.90 -1.08
C PRO A 69 -5.28 13.80 -1.26
N GLU A 70 -4.50 14.18 -0.25
CA GLU A 70 -3.04 14.13 -0.30
C GLU A 70 -2.52 12.69 -0.20
N LEU A 71 -3.14 11.87 0.67
CA LEU A 71 -2.86 10.44 0.71
C LEU A 71 -3.34 9.74 -0.56
N PHE A 72 -4.55 10.04 -1.04
CA PHE A 72 -5.09 9.41 -2.23
C PHE A 72 -4.20 9.66 -3.45
N ASP A 73 -3.79 10.92 -3.68
CA ASP A 73 -2.87 11.24 -4.77
C ASP A 73 -1.54 10.47 -4.64
N LEU A 74 -0.99 10.37 -3.43
CA LEU A 74 0.21 9.59 -3.20
C LEU A 74 0.05 8.11 -3.53
N PHE A 75 -0.99 7.45 -2.99
CA PHE A 75 -1.17 6.00 -3.11
C PHE A 75 -1.75 5.57 -4.46
N ASN A 76 -2.51 6.43 -5.15
CA ASN A 76 -3.04 6.14 -6.48
C ASN A 76 -1.93 6.15 -7.54
N ASN A 77 -0.93 7.01 -7.38
CA ASN A 77 0.19 7.16 -8.31
C ASN A 77 1.33 6.14 -8.10
N ILE A 78 1.22 5.22 -7.15
CA ILE A 78 2.23 4.18 -6.94
C ILE A 78 2.28 3.27 -8.17
N MET A 79 3.47 3.11 -8.75
CA MET A 79 3.72 2.18 -9.84
C MET A 79 4.57 1.00 -9.35
N PRO A 80 4.31 -0.23 -9.83
CA PRO A 80 5.18 -1.36 -9.58
C PRO A 80 6.59 -1.07 -10.07
N ALA A 81 7.61 -1.34 -9.25
CA ALA A 81 9.02 -1.08 -9.56
C ALA A 81 9.57 -1.89 -10.76
N GLY A 82 8.78 -2.79 -11.34
CA GLY A 82 9.18 -3.68 -12.44
C GLY A 82 9.99 -4.89 -11.96
N THR A 83 10.62 -5.59 -12.90
CA THR A 83 11.37 -6.82 -12.61
C THR A 83 12.73 -6.53 -11.96
N LEU A 84 12.79 -6.61 -10.63
CA LEU A 84 14.05 -6.66 -9.89
C LEU A 84 14.59 -8.10 -9.85
N LEU A 85 15.40 -8.47 -10.83
CA LEU A 85 15.91 -9.83 -11.01
C LEU A 85 17.19 -10.13 -10.21
N LYS A 86 17.38 -9.51 -9.04
CA LYS A 86 18.63 -9.52 -8.26
C LYS A 86 19.19 -10.93 -8.00
N ASN A 87 18.33 -11.92 -7.81
CA ASN A 87 18.72 -13.28 -7.44
C ASN A 87 18.80 -14.27 -8.62
N ILE A 88 18.40 -13.86 -9.83
CA ILE A 88 18.42 -14.70 -11.04
C ILE A 88 19.28 -14.12 -12.15
N ALA A 89 19.59 -12.83 -12.10
CA ALA A 89 20.63 -12.21 -12.92
C ALA A 89 21.98 -12.75 -12.44
N LYS A 90 22.33 -13.96 -12.87
CA LYS A 90 23.72 -14.42 -12.82
C LYS A 90 24.55 -13.47 -13.68
N LYS A 91 25.73 -13.14 -13.17
CA LYS A 91 26.78 -12.39 -13.89
C LYS A 91 27.08 -13.02 -15.24
#